data_AF-E3N3F4-F1
#
_entry.id   AF-E3N3F4-F1
#
_cell.length_a   1.000
_cell.length_b   1.000
_cell.length_c   1.000
_cell.angle_alpha   90.00
_cell.angle_beta   90.00
_cell.angle_gamma   90.00
#
_symmetry.space_group_name_H-M   'P 1'
#
loop_
_entity.id
_entity.type
_entity.pdbx_description
1 polymer ?
#
loop_
_entity_poly.entity_id
_entity_poly.type
_entity_poly.pdbx_seq_one_letter_code
_entity_poly.pdbx_strand_id
1 'polypeptide(L)'
;MDSYWFTLESLLACTCTTILLWESDLENKDLDEVLKKFKTGGFPNLELLKIQSRNIKNNRTKILGMNLRELNEMVIQTDDGLKKATIRHRYGRIEMSVNSSE
;
A
#
# COMPACT_ATOMS: atom_id res chain seq x y z
N MET A 1 13.17 -24.30 0.31
CA MET A 1 13.35 -22.84 0.42
C MET A 1 12.40 -22.24 -0.59
N ASP A 2 11.24 -21.80 -0.14
CA ASP A 2 10.30 -21.10 -1.01
C ASP A 2 10.82 -19.66 -1.13
N SER A 3 11.52 -19.37 -2.24
CA SER A 3 11.87 -18.00 -2.57
C SER A 3 10.58 -17.30 -2.97
N TYR A 4 10.04 -16.45 -2.09
CA TYR A 4 8.95 -15.58 -2.46
C TYR A 4 9.39 -14.71 -3.64
N TRP A 5 8.68 -14.83 -4.77
CA TRP A 5 9.00 -14.12 -6.02
C TRP A 5 9.00 -12.59 -5.84
N PHE A 6 8.27 -12.07 -4.85
CA PHE A 6 8.21 -10.63 -4.57
C PHE A 6 8.11 -10.39 -3.06
N THR A 7 9.08 -9.65 -2.51
CA THR A 7 9.17 -9.31 -1.08
C THR A 7 8.74 -7.87 -0.83
N LEU A 8 8.55 -7.51 0.45
CA LEU A 8 8.36 -6.11 0.84
C LEU A 8 9.54 -5.23 0.43
N GLU A 9 10.78 -5.73 0.54
CA GLU A 9 11.98 -5.00 0.10
C GLU A 9 11.93 -4.69 -1.41
N SER A 10 11.60 -5.69 -2.23
CA SER A 10 11.40 -5.50 -3.68
C SER A 10 10.27 -4.50 -3.98
N LEU A 11 9.19 -4.53 -3.20
CA LEU A 11 8.10 -3.56 -3.32
C LEU A 11 8.60 -2.14 -3.05
N LEU A 12 9.26 -1.92 -1.92
CA LEU A 12 9.71 -0.60 -1.47
C LEU A 12 10.78 0.01 -2.38
N ALA A 13 11.51 -0.81 -3.15
CA ALA A 13 12.49 -0.40 -4.14
C ALA A 13 11.92 -0.19 -5.56
N CYS A 14 10.67 -0.62 -5.86
CA CYS A 14 10.08 -0.52 -7.20
C CYS A 14 9.87 0.95 -7.60
N THR A 15 10.34 1.35 -8.78
CA THR A 15 10.07 2.66 -9.39
C THR A 15 8.94 2.59 -10.43
N CYS A 16 8.01 1.67 -10.20
CA CYS A 16 7.02 1.22 -11.15
C CYS A 16 5.76 2.09 -11.11
N THR A 17 5.14 2.35 -12.27
CA THR A 17 3.91 3.17 -12.34
C THR A 17 2.68 2.40 -11.87
N THR A 18 2.59 1.13 -12.26
CA THR A 18 1.52 0.22 -11.84
C THR A 18 2.12 -1.02 -11.21
N ILE A 19 1.66 -1.36 -10.01
CA ILE A 19 2.09 -2.54 -9.26
C ILE A 19 0.86 -3.39 -8.96
N LEU A 20 0.87 -4.62 -9.47
CA LEU A 20 -0.20 -5.60 -9.26
C LEU A 20 0.42 -6.84 -8.60
N LEU A 21 0.08 -7.06 -7.33
CA LEU A 21 0.50 -8.24 -6.57
C LEU A 21 -0.71 -9.10 -6.28
N TRP A 22 -0.73 -10.31 -6.84
CA TRP A 22 -1.79 -11.29 -6.63
C TRP A 22 -1.24 -12.44 -5.77
N GLU A 23 -2.07 -12.98 -4.88
CA GLU A 23 -1.69 -14.06 -3.96
C GLU A 23 -0.39 -13.74 -3.21
N SER A 24 -0.24 -12.48 -2.80
CA SER A 24 0.91 -11.98 -2.06
C SER A 24 0.89 -12.48 -0.62
N ASP A 25 2.08 -12.70 -0.04
CA ASP A 25 2.23 -13.01 1.37
C ASP A 25 2.25 -11.79 2.29
N LEU A 26 2.22 -10.58 1.72
CA LEU A 26 2.23 -9.33 2.48
C LEU A 26 1.06 -9.26 3.47
N GLU A 27 1.32 -8.77 4.66
CA GLU A 27 0.34 -8.65 5.74
C GLU A 27 0.12 -7.19 6.18
N ASN A 28 -0.73 -6.99 7.19
CA ASN A 28 -1.08 -5.65 7.66
C ASN A 28 0.13 -4.79 8.06
N LYS A 29 1.19 -5.37 8.62
CA LYS A 29 2.40 -4.62 9.01
C LYS A 29 3.17 -4.12 7.78
N ASP A 30 3.21 -4.91 6.72
CA ASP A 30 3.93 -4.57 5.49
C ASP A 30 3.20 -3.44 4.77
N LEU A 31 1.86 -3.44 4.81
CA LEU A 31 1.06 -2.32 4.33
C LEU A 31 1.36 -1.02 5.10
N ASP A 32 1.53 -1.09 6.42
CA ASP A 32 1.91 0.09 7.21
C ASP A 32 3.24 0.67 6.76
N GLU A 33 4.23 -0.18 6.45
CA GLU A 33 5.51 0.26 5.88
C GLU A 33 5.35 0.86 4.48
N VAL A 34 4.56 0.25 3.60
CA VAL A 34 4.27 0.77 2.26
C VAL A 34 3.62 2.16 2.33
N LEU A 35 2.63 2.36 3.19
CA LEU A 35 1.95 3.64 3.32
C LEU A 35 2.83 4.71 3.97
N LYS A 36 3.67 4.36 4.95
CA LYS A 36 4.69 5.26 5.50
C LYS A 36 5.72 5.66 4.45
N LYS A 37 6.16 4.71 3.62
CA LYS A 37 7.09 4.99 2.52
C LYS A 37 6.46 5.92 1.50
N PHE A 38 5.17 5.75 1.17
CA PHE A 38 4.47 6.70 0.32
C PHE A 38 4.45 8.11 0.94
N LYS A 39 4.06 8.25 2.22
CA LYS A 39 4.00 9.57 2.88
C LYS A 39 5.32 10.32 2.83
N THR A 40 6.44 9.63 2.96
CA THR A 40 7.78 10.23 2.91
C THR A 40 8.29 10.51 1.48
N GLY A 41 7.42 10.46 0.46
CA GLY A 41 7.77 10.75 -0.94
C GLY A 41 8.33 9.56 -1.71
N GLY A 42 8.23 8.34 -1.17
CA GLY A 42 8.55 7.11 -1.90
C GLY A 42 7.61 6.85 -3.08
N PHE A 43 7.97 5.88 -3.92
CA PHE A 43 7.21 5.51 -5.12
C PHE A 43 7.04 6.67 -6.12
N PRO A 44 8.15 7.19 -6.69
CA PRO A 44 8.14 8.43 -7.47
C PRO A 44 7.25 8.39 -8.72
N ASN A 45 7.02 7.21 -9.30
CA ASN A 45 6.23 7.05 -10.52
C ASN A 45 4.86 6.40 -10.28
N LEU A 46 4.56 5.98 -9.05
CA LEU A 46 3.38 5.15 -8.78
C LEU A 46 2.09 5.92 -9.01
N GLU A 47 1.21 5.33 -9.80
CA GLU A 47 -0.16 5.74 -10.06
C GLU A 47 -1.15 4.74 -9.46
N LEU A 48 -0.79 3.45 -9.47
CA LEU A 48 -1.68 2.39 -9.01
C LEU A 48 -0.93 1.26 -8.31
N LEU A 49 -1.34 0.96 -7.08
CA LEU A 49 -0.95 -0.25 -6.35
C LEU A 49 -2.18 -1.09 -6.05
N LYS A 50 -2.16 -2.37 -6.44
CA LYS A 50 -3.16 -3.36 -6.06
C LYS A 50 -2.47 -4.56 -5.44
N ILE A 51 -2.84 -4.90 -4.21
CA ILE A 51 -2.33 -6.06 -3.49
C ILE A 51 -3.51 -6.94 -3.11
N GLN A 52 -3.55 -8.17 -3.60
CA GLN A 52 -4.41 -9.21 -3.08
C GLN A 52 -3.57 -10.16 -2.22
N SER A 53 -3.94 -10.29 -0.96
CA SER A 53 -3.25 -11.15 0.01
C SER A 53 -4.27 -11.75 0.98
N ARG A 54 -4.10 -13.03 1.28
CA ARG A 54 -4.90 -13.73 2.30
C ARG A 54 -4.46 -13.36 3.72
N ASN A 55 -3.32 -12.70 3.86
CA ASN A 55 -2.72 -12.29 5.13
C ASN A 55 -3.15 -10.87 5.54
N ILE A 56 -3.71 -10.07 4.62
CA ILE A 56 -4.36 -8.81 4.95
C ILE A 56 -5.72 -9.09 5.60
N LYS A 57 -5.81 -8.86 6.91
CA LYS A 57 -6.98 -9.22 7.71
C LYS A 57 -7.46 -8.03 8.52
N ASN A 58 -8.77 -7.98 8.76
CA ASN A 58 -9.33 -7.03 9.72
C ASN A 58 -9.08 -7.54 11.16
N ASN A 59 -7.89 -7.27 11.68
CA ASN A 59 -7.45 -7.66 13.01
C ASN A 59 -7.08 -6.41 13.85
N ARG A 60 -6.41 -6.61 14.99
CA ARG A 60 -6.00 -5.51 15.88
C ARG A 60 -4.77 -4.73 15.39
N THR A 61 -4.12 -5.18 14.32
CA THR A 61 -2.95 -4.49 13.76
C THR A 61 -3.36 -3.13 13.22
N LYS A 62 -2.65 -2.09 13.67
CA LYS A 62 -2.86 -0.73 13.22
C LYS A 62 -1.99 -0.43 12.01
N ILE A 63 -2.56 0.28 11.06
CA ILE A 63 -1.91 0.79 9.86
C ILE A 63 -2.12 2.30 9.88
N LEU A 64 -1.04 3.07 9.93
CA LEU A 64 -1.06 4.52 10.19
C LEU A 64 -1.86 4.90 11.46
N GLY A 65 -1.85 4.02 12.48
CA GLY A 65 -2.65 4.20 13.71
C GLY A 65 -4.13 3.81 13.59
N MET A 66 -4.59 3.40 12.41
CA MET A 66 -5.99 3.07 12.12
C MET A 66 -6.18 1.55 11.93
N ASN A 67 -7.40 1.05 12.11
CA ASN A 67 -7.76 -0.31 11.73
C ASN A 67 -7.98 -0.41 10.22
N LEU A 68 -7.90 -1.62 9.66
CA LEU A 68 -8.08 -1.85 8.22
C LEU A 68 -9.42 -1.30 7.66
N ARG A 69 -10.50 -1.33 8.44
CA ARG A 69 -11.81 -0.77 8.04
C ARG A 69 -11.82 0.75 7.94
N GLU A 70 -11.07 1.43 8.80
CA GLU A 70 -11.01 2.91 8.85
C GLU A 70 -10.20 3.47 7.68
N LEU A 71 -9.30 2.66 7.10
CA LEU A 71 -8.54 3.02 5.90
C LEU A 71 -9.36 3.03 4.61
N ASN A 72 -10.52 2.38 4.59
CA ASN A 72 -11.29 2.29 3.36
C ASN A 72 -11.82 3.68 2.97
N GLU A 73 -11.55 4.08 1.73
CA GLU A 73 -11.83 5.40 1.16
C GLU A 73 -11.03 6.56 1.79
N MET A 74 -10.02 6.25 2.60
CA MET A 74 -9.13 7.26 3.16
C MET A 74 -8.26 7.89 2.08
N VAL A 75 -8.09 9.20 2.16
CA VAL A 75 -7.11 9.95 1.38
C VAL A 75 -5.89 10.24 2.25
N ILE A 76 -4.71 9.83 1.81
CA ILE A 76 -3.43 10.18 2.43
C ILE A 76 -2.64 11.09 1.49
N GLN A 77 -1.75 11.90 2.04
CA GLN A 77 -0.92 12.86 1.29
C GLN A 77 0.55 12.66 1.65
N THR A 78 1.44 12.92 0.69
CA THR A 78 2.88 13.01 0.93
C THR A 78 3.21 14.19 1.84
N ASP A 79 4.29 14.10 2.60
CA ASP A 79 4.71 15.12 3.57
C ASP A 79 5.09 16.44 2.87
N ASP A 80 5.55 16.37 1.61
CA ASP A 80 5.79 17.53 0.74
C ASP A 80 4.51 18.10 0.09
N GLY A 81 3.38 17.43 0.27
CA GLY A 81 2.08 17.83 -0.27
C GLY A 81 1.85 17.55 -1.76
N LEU A 82 2.84 17.06 -2.51
CA LEU A 82 2.79 16.96 -3.98
C LEU A 82 1.87 15.85 -4.51
N LYS A 83 1.60 14.81 -3.71
CA LYS A 83 0.75 13.69 -4.15
C LYS A 83 -0.25 13.30 -3.08
N LYS A 84 -1.41 12.87 -3.53
CA LYS A 84 -2.45 12.25 -2.70
C LYS A 84 -2.71 10.84 -3.18
N ALA A 85 -3.12 9.96 -2.29
CA ALA A 85 -3.56 8.62 -2.64
C ALA A 85 -4.87 8.28 -1.95
N THR A 86 -5.79 7.68 -2.69
CA THR A 86 -7.03 7.13 -2.15
C THR A 86 -6.85 5.64 -1.93
N ILE A 87 -7.09 5.18 -0.71
CA ILE A 87 -6.99 3.77 -0.32
C ILE A 87 -8.39 3.15 -0.37
N ARG A 88 -8.51 1.97 -0.94
CA ARG A 88 -9.73 1.15 -0.95
C ARG A 88 -9.37 -0.26 -0.53
N HIS A 89 -10.23 -0.87 0.28
CA HIS A 89 -10.07 -2.26 0.66
C HIS A 89 -11.37 -3.03 0.43
N ARG A 90 -11.28 -4.18 -0.25
CA ARG A 90 -12.37 -5.14 -0.41
C ARG A 90 -11.82 -6.55 -0.32
N TYR A 91 -12.36 -7.35 0.60
CA TYR A 91 -12.16 -8.82 0.67
C TYR A 91 -10.72 -9.29 0.46
N GLY A 92 -9.76 -8.84 1.28
CA GLY A 92 -8.35 -9.27 1.17
C GLY A 92 -7.59 -8.62 0.00
N ARG A 93 -8.20 -7.64 -0.66
CA ARG A 93 -7.55 -6.79 -1.64
C ARG A 93 -7.47 -5.35 -1.15
N ILE A 94 -6.30 -4.76 -1.30
CA ILE A 94 -6.05 -3.34 -1.13
C ILE A 94 -5.74 -2.73 -2.47
N GLU A 95 -6.28 -1.55 -2.69
CA GLU A 95 -6.03 -0.72 -3.84
C GLU A 95 -5.66 0.67 -3.35
N MET A 96 -4.63 1.24 -3.94
CA MET A 96 -4.18 2.59 -3.68
C MET A 96 -3.97 3.27 -5.03
N SER A 97 -4.75 4.32 -5.26
CA SER A 97 -4.69 5.11 -6.49
C SER A 97 -4.09 6.47 -6.16
N VAL A 98 -3.00 6.82 -6.83
CA VAL A 98 -2.25 8.06 -6.60
C VAL A 98 -2.68 9.10 -7.63
N ASN A 99 -2.99 10.30 -7.14
CA ASN A 99 -3.27 11.48 -7.94
C ASN A 99 -2.22 12.54 -7.60
N SER A 100 -1.68 13.21 -8.62
CA SER A 100 -0.89 14.42 -8.39
C SER A 100 -1.78 15.50 -7.80
N SER A 101 -1.29 16.22 -6.79
CA SER A 101 -1.92 17.46 -6.34
C SER A 101 -1.78 18.49 -7.46
N GLU A 102 -2.87 19.13 -7.86
CA GLU A 102 -2.83 20.35 -8.70
C GLU A 102 -2.16 21.51 -7.95
#